data_AF-A0A931Q2R0-F1
#
_entry.id   AF-A0A931Q2R0-F1
#
_cell.length_a   1.000
_cell.length_b   1.000
_cell.length_c   1.000
_cell.angle_alpha   90.00
_cell.angle_beta   90.00
_cell.angle_gamma   90.00
#
_symmetry.space_group_name_H-M   'P 1'
#
loop_
_entity.id
_entity.type
_entity.pdbx_description
1 polymer ?
#
loop_
_entity_poly.entity_id
_entity_poly.type
_entity_poly.pdbx_seq_one_letter_code
_entity_poly.pdbx_strand_id
1 'polypeptide(L)'
;MKLEKAPNCPHCGKELDKYDTPSFHFADGLGWCTDFLYVCFNDDCSLYVKGKKYLWEKYGQAASYRYMVYPDTGLEDTIVAVNPRHMEARLAALKNKSADENIEE
;
A
#
# COMPACT_ATOMS: atom_id res chain seq x y z
N MET A 1 -8.07 -22.20 -5.72
CA MET A 1 -9.14 -21.88 -6.69
C MET A 1 -8.60 -20.75 -7.55
N LYS A 2 -8.47 -20.94 -8.86
CA LYS A 2 -7.91 -19.92 -9.73
C LYS A 2 -9.00 -18.97 -10.22
N LEU A 3 -8.80 -17.67 -10.07
CA LEU A 3 -9.72 -16.64 -10.53
C LEU A 3 -9.55 -16.41 -12.03
N GLU A 4 -10.63 -16.54 -12.78
CA GLU A 4 -10.65 -16.27 -14.22
C GLU A 4 -10.80 -14.77 -14.54
N LYS A 5 -11.39 -14.01 -13.61
CA LYS A 5 -11.62 -12.56 -13.73
C LYS A 5 -11.27 -11.83 -12.46
N ALA A 6 -11.01 -10.52 -12.58
CA ALA A 6 -10.84 -9.65 -11.43
C ALA A 6 -12.12 -9.64 -10.57
N PRO A 7 -12.04 -9.88 -9.26
CA PRO A 7 -13.20 -9.72 -8.38
C PRO A 7 -13.45 -8.22 -8.12
N ASN A 8 -14.58 -7.92 -7.49
CA ASN A 8 -14.91 -6.57 -7.04
C ASN A 8 -14.47 -6.38 -5.59
N CYS A 9 -13.97 -5.20 -5.26
CA CYS A 9 -13.62 -4.85 -3.89
C CYS A 9 -14.87 -4.85 -2.99
N PRO A 10 -14.88 -5.57 -1.85
CA PRO A 10 -16.04 -5.62 -0.95
C PRO A 10 -16.30 -4.28 -0.24
N HIS A 11 -15.34 -3.36 -0.23
CA HIS A 11 -15.42 -2.09 0.49
C HIS A 11 -15.95 -0.90 -0.34
N CYS A 12 -15.88 -1.00 -1.67
CA CYS A 12 -16.30 0.08 -2.57
C CYS A 12 -16.97 -0.39 -3.87
N GLY A 13 -17.01 -1.70 -4.13
CA GLY A 13 -17.67 -2.31 -5.28
C GLY A 13 -16.93 -2.16 -6.62
N LYS A 14 -15.83 -1.41 -6.70
CA LYS A 14 -15.02 -1.30 -7.93
C LYS A 14 -14.27 -2.60 -8.22
N GLU A 15 -14.13 -2.94 -9.50
CA GLU A 15 -13.29 -4.05 -9.95
C GLU A 15 -11.82 -3.81 -9.53
N LEU A 16 -11.11 -4.88 -9.16
CA LEU A 16 -9.70 -4.80 -8.77
C LEU A 16 -8.78 -4.74 -9.99
N ASP A 17 -7.68 -4.02 -9.88
CA ASP A 17 -6.65 -3.97 -10.92
C ASP A 17 -5.55 -5.00 -10.67
N LYS A 18 -4.86 -5.41 -11.73
CA LYS A 18 -3.65 -6.24 -11.59
C LYS A 18 -2.48 -5.38 -11.11
N TYR A 19 -1.78 -5.89 -10.12
CA TYR A 19 -0.55 -5.33 -9.58
C TYR A 19 0.55 -6.38 -9.68
N ASP A 20 1.55 -6.10 -10.51
CA ASP A 20 2.70 -6.99 -10.67
C ASP A 20 3.50 -7.03 -9.36
N THR A 21 3.85 -8.24 -8.94
CA THR A 21 4.71 -8.40 -7.77
C THR A 21 6.14 -8.01 -8.14
N PRO A 22 6.96 -7.56 -7.16
CA PRO A 22 8.35 -7.18 -7.46
C PRO A 22 9.09 -8.32 -8.17
N SER A 23 9.75 -7.99 -9.28
CA SER A 23 10.45 -8.97 -10.13
C SER A 23 11.64 -9.64 -9.45
N PHE A 24 12.05 -9.15 -8.28
CA PHE A 24 13.07 -9.75 -7.44
C PHE A 24 12.45 -10.02 -6.06
N HIS A 25 12.75 -11.20 -5.52
CA HIS A 25 12.30 -11.56 -4.20
C HIS A 25 13.20 -10.82 -3.19
N PHE A 26 12.64 -9.86 -2.45
CA PHE A 26 13.35 -9.18 -1.36
C PHE A 26 13.15 -9.96 -0.06
N ALA A 27 14.23 -10.29 0.65
CA ALA A 27 14.29 -11.15 1.86
C ALA A 27 14.36 -12.67 1.59
N ASP A 28 13.77 -13.52 2.45
CA ASP A 28 13.93 -14.98 2.51
C ASP A 28 13.35 -15.77 1.31
N GLY A 29 12.95 -15.06 0.25
CA GLY A 29 12.40 -15.66 -0.96
C GLY A 29 10.90 -15.97 -0.88
N LEU A 30 10.25 -15.80 0.29
CA LEU A 30 8.83 -16.07 0.51
C LEU A 30 7.96 -14.86 0.12
N GLY A 31 8.17 -14.34 -1.09
CA GLY A 31 7.33 -13.29 -1.66
C GLY A 31 5.87 -13.72 -1.82
N TRP A 32 5.14 -13.04 -2.71
CA TRP A 32 3.71 -13.27 -2.88
C TRP A 32 3.33 -14.61 -3.54
N CYS A 33 4.31 -15.51 -3.82
CA CYS A 33 4.10 -16.83 -4.43
C CYS A 33 3.22 -16.82 -5.71
N THR A 34 3.16 -15.67 -6.38
CA THR A 34 2.36 -15.40 -7.58
C THR A 34 2.96 -14.21 -8.33
N ASP A 35 2.75 -14.15 -9.64
CA ASP A 35 3.31 -13.11 -10.50
C ASP A 35 2.58 -11.76 -10.36
N PHE A 36 1.31 -11.80 -9.95
CA PHE A 36 0.51 -10.60 -9.78
C PHE A 36 -0.55 -10.79 -8.70
N LEU A 37 -0.99 -9.68 -8.12
CA LEU A 37 -2.11 -9.61 -7.19
C LEU A 37 -3.24 -8.81 -7.82
N TYR A 38 -4.49 -9.08 -7.43
CA TYR A 38 -5.58 -8.13 -7.68
C TYR A 38 -5.65 -7.16 -6.51
N VAL A 39 -5.59 -5.85 -6.75
CA VAL A 39 -5.50 -4.82 -5.71
C VAL A 39 -6.49 -3.68 -5.97
N CYS A 40 -7.08 -3.13 -4.90
CA CYS A 40 -7.99 -2.00 -4.98
C CYS A 40 -7.24 -0.66 -4.97
N PHE A 41 -7.12 0.01 -6.12
CA PHE A 41 -6.50 1.34 -6.24
C PHE A 41 -7.47 2.52 -6.10
N ASN A 42 -8.72 2.26 -5.71
CA ASN A 42 -9.68 3.33 -5.46
C ASN A 42 -9.32 4.15 -4.21
N ASP A 43 -8.93 5.41 -4.37
CA ASP A 43 -8.57 6.30 -3.25
C ASP A 43 -9.77 6.72 -2.40
N ASP A 44 -10.98 6.62 -2.95
CA ASP A 44 -12.23 6.85 -2.20
C ASP A 44 -12.73 5.58 -1.49
N CYS A 45 -11.97 4.48 -1.55
CA CYS A 45 -12.34 3.23 -0.90
C CYS A 45 -12.43 3.41 0.61
N SER A 46 -13.51 2.92 1.22
CA SER A 46 -13.75 3.08 2.64
C SER A 46 -12.63 2.46 3.50
N LEU A 47 -12.02 1.35 3.06
CA LEU A 47 -10.84 0.76 3.70
C LEU A 47 -9.64 1.70 3.65
N TYR A 48 -9.38 2.31 2.50
CA TYR A 48 -8.24 3.20 2.30
C TYR A 48 -8.39 4.53 3.05
N VAL A 49 -9.56 5.15 3.01
CA VAL A 49 -9.79 6.42 3.71
C VAL A 49 -9.73 6.23 5.23
N LYS A 50 -10.39 5.19 5.76
CA LYS A 50 -10.39 4.89 7.20
C LYS A 50 -9.01 4.46 7.68
N GLY A 51 -8.30 3.64 6.91
CA GLY A 51 -6.94 3.19 7.21
C GLY A 51 -5.97 4.37 7.34
N LYS A 52 -6.04 5.33 6.41
CA LYS A 52 -5.22 6.54 6.44
C LYS A 52 -5.46 7.36 7.70
N LYS A 53 -6.74 7.59 8.04
CA LYS A 53 -7.11 8.32 9.26
C LYS A 53 -6.61 7.61 10.51
N TYR A 54 -6.84 6.30 10.61
CA TYR A 54 -6.43 5.49 11.76
C TYR A 54 -4.92 5.49 11.97
N LEU A 55 -4.15 5.22 10.91
CA LEU A 55 -2.69 5.16 10.98
C LEU A 55 -2.07 6.52 11.31
N TRP A 56 -2.67 7.60 10.83
CA TRP A 56 -2.27 8.96 11.19
C TRP A 56 -2.56 9.26 12.67
N GLU A 57 -3.80 9.06 13.12
CA GLU A 57 -4.22 9.41 14.48
C GLU A 57 -3.53 8.57 15.56
N LYS A 58 -3.28 7.28 15.28
CA LYS A 58 -2.69 6.37 16.26
C LYS A 58 -1.17 6.34 16.24
N TYR A 59 -0.56 6.50 15.07
CA TYR A 59 0.87 6.23 14.87
C TYR A 59 1.62 7.33 14.12
N GLY A 60 0.93 8.41 13.70
CA GLY A 60 1.53 9.46 12.86
C GLY A 60 2.04 8.93 11.51
N GLN A 61 1.56 7.77 11.06
CA GLN A 61 2.04 7.11 9.86
C GLN A 61 1.26 7.56 8.64
N ALA A 62 2.00 8.00 7.62
CA ALA A 62 1.49 8.41 6.33
C ALA A 62 1.23 7.22 5.39
N ALA A 63 0.52 6.22 5.89
CA ALA A 63 0.19 5.00 5.17
C ALA A 63 -1.30 4.70 5.27
N SER A 64 -1.74 3.71 4.52
CA SER A 64 -3.09 3.16 4.59
C SER A 64 -3.08 1.67 4.24
N TYR A 65 -4.26 1.10 4.13
CA TYR A 65 -4.52 -0.28 3.77
C TYR A 65 -5.26 -0.34 2.43
N ARG A 66 -4.91 -1.30 1.57
CA ARG A 66 -5.64 -1.64 0.36
C ARG A 66 -6.00 -3.12 0.37
N TYR A 67 -7.21 -3.42 -0.10
CA TYR A 67 -7.68 -4.78 -0.24
C TYR A 67 -6.98 -5.45 -1.43
N MET A 68 -6.60 -6.71 -1.26
CA MET A 68 -5.97 -7.52 -2.30
C MET A 68 -6.49 -8.95 -2.32
N VAL A 69 -6.33 -9.62 -3.46
CA VAL A 69 -6.70 -11.02 -3.66
C VAL A 69 -5.62 -11.73 -4.47
N TYR A 70 -5.24 -12.92 -4.02
CA TYR A 70 -4.34 -13.81 -4.75
C TYR A 70 -5.09 -14.50 -5.90
N PRO A 71 -4.59 -14.42 -7.14
CA PRO A 71 -5.31 -14.96 -8.30
C PRO A 71 -5.38 -16.49 -8.30
N ASP A 72 -4.38 -17.18 -7.75
CA ASP A 72 -4.28 -18.65 -7.84
C ASP A 72 -5.08 -19.40 -6.76
N THR A 73 -5.28 -18.75 -5.62
CA THR A 73 -5.96 -19.35 -4.46
C THR A 73 -7.33 -18.74 -4.21
N GLY A 74 -7.55 -17.47 -4.61
CA GLY A 74 -8.68 -16.66 -4.19
C GLY A 74 -8.55 -16.16 -2.75
N LEU A 75 -7.36 -16.30 -2.13
CA LEU A 75 -7.11 -15.80 -0.79
C LEU A 75 -7.25 -14.28 -0.79
N GLU A 76 -8.04 -13.78 0.16
CA GLU A 76 -8.26 -12.36 0.36
C GLU A 76 -7.36 -11.87 1.49
N ASP A 77 -6.74 -10.70 1.30
CA ASP A 77 -5.84 -10.11 2.28
C ASP A 77 -5.76 -8.59 2.10
N THR A 78 -4.91 -7.93 2.88
CA THR A 78 -4.73 -6.49 2.90
C THR A 78 -3.25 -6.14 2.77
N ILE A 79 -2.92 -5.22 1.85
CA ILE A 79 -1.57 -4.68 1.70
C ILE A 79 -1.48 -3.27 2.27
N VAL A 80 -0.34 -2.96 2.92
CA VAL A 80 -0.06 -1.60 3.37
C VAL A 80 0.35 -0.75 2.16
N ALA A 81 -0.39 0.32 1.93
CA ALA A 81 -0.12 1.31 0.91
C ALA A 81 0.48 2.56 1.54
N VAL A 82 1.80 2.71 1.43
CA VAL A 82 2.47 3.96 1.79
C VAL A 82 2.10 5.01 0.74
N ASN A 83 1.76 6.23 1.16
CA ASN A 83 1.49 7.31 0.21
C ASN A 83 2.83 7.91 -0.25
N PRO A 84 3.22 7.79 -1.54
CA PRO A 84 4.51 8.30 -2.02
C PRO A 84 4.63 9.81 -1.83
N ARG A 85 3.54 10.57 -1.99
CA ARG A 85 3.56 12.03 -1.82
C ARG A 85 3.85 12.46 -0.38
N HIS A 86 3.58 11.61 0.61
CA HIS A 86 3.97 11.88 1.99
C HIS A 86 5.38 11.41 2.32
N MET A 87 5.91 10.38 1.64
CA MET A 87 7.33 10.05 1.71
C MET A 87 8.17 11.20 1.18
N GLU A 88 7.77 11.80 0.06
CA GLU A 88 8.41 13.01 -0.48
C GLU A 88 8.36 14.17 0.52
N ALA A 89 7.19 14.46 1.12
CA ALA A 89 7.07 15.50 2.15
C ALA A 89 7.92 15.20 3.40
N ARG A 90 7.98 13.93 3.84
CA ARG A 90 8.83 13.51 4.98
C ARG A 90 10.31 13.57 4.63
N LEU A 91 10.71 13.17 3.43
CA LEU A 91 12.08 13.30 2.94
C LEU A 91 12.49 14.77 2.85
N ALA A 92 11.60 15.64 2.36
CA ALA A 92 11.82 17.09 2.35
C ALA A 92 11.97 17.65 3.77
N ALA A 93 11.09 17.26 4.70
CA ALA A 93 11.17 17.68 6.10
C ALA A 93 12.46 17.19 6.79
N LEU A 94 12.91 15.96 6.51
CA LEU A 94 14.17 15.42 7.05
C LEU A 94 15.40 16.16 6.50
N LYS A 95 15.42 16.47 5.20
CA LYS A 95 16.50 17.25 4.57
C LYS A 95 16.58 18.67 5.13
N ASN A 96 15.45 19.30 5.40
CA ASN A 96 15.43 20.64 5.98
C ASN A 96 15.87 20.64 7.44
N LYS A 97 15.49 19.62 8.22
CA LYS A 97 15.91 19.49 9.62
C LYS A 97 17.43 19.35 9.79
N SER A 98 18.10 18.63 8.88
CA SER A 98 19.56 18.57 8.85
C SER A 98 20.23 19.88 8.40
N ALA A 99 19.52 20.78 7.73
CA ALA A 99 20.07 22.09 7.35
C ALA A 99 20.02 23.07 8.52
N ASP A 100 18.93 23.06 9.30
CA ASP A 100 18.78 23.93 10.48
C ASP A 100 19.75 23.55 11.63
N GLU A 101 20.10 22.27 11.77
CA GLU A 101 21.08 21.78 12.76
C GLU A 101 22.54 22.15 12.42
N ASN A 102 22.83 22.65 11.21
CA ASN A 102 24.18 23.03 10.75
C ASN A 102 24.42 24.57 10.73
N ILE A 103 23.53 25.37 11.31
CA ILE A 103 23.61 26.85 11.31
C ILE A 103 24.02 27.41 12.70
N GLU A 104 24.17 26.58 13.73
CA GLU A 104 24.60 26.99 15.08
C GLU A 104 26.12 26.81 15.37
N GLU A 105 27.00 26.97 14.38
CA GLU A 105 28.46 27.14 14.60
C GLU A 105 28.98 28.52 14.15
#